data_AF-A0A962UDT8-F1
#
_entry.id   AF-A0A962UDT8-F1
#
_cell.length_a   1.000
_cell.length_b   1.000
_cell.length_c   1.000
_cell.angle_alpha   90.00
_cell.angle_beta   90.00
_cell.angle_gamma   90.00
#
_symmetry.space_group_name_H-M   'P 1'
#
loop_
_entity.id
_entity.type
_entity.pdbx_description
1 polymer ?
#
loop_
_entity_poly.entity_id
_entity_poly.type
_entity_poly.pdbx_seq_one_letter_code
_entity_poly.pdbx_strand_id
1 'polypeptide(L)'
;IGVLEQTGRLKQENVLFANLELEDRKTRLPEATFDFYAPVFLGFRQLNVERWPASPLYRITFAHPQDARSKALPLKVTLERSTDENVDLDFKVLDVSDAAGNQQPSGVVLLKLQTLKDEYGYWLDTGIFSISARTGDTPRH
;
A
#
# COMPACT_ATOMS: atom_id res chain seq x y z
N ILE A 1 -4.95 -1.91 7.42
CA ILE A 1 -4.66 -1.76 5.98
C ILE A 1 -5.43 -0.57 5.46
N GLY A 2 -4.81 0.28 4.64
CA GLY A 2 -5.51 1.39 4.00
C GLY A 2 -4.68 2.13 2.97
N VAL A 3 -5.28 3.14 2.35
CA VAL A 3 -4.67 3.93 1.28
C VAL A 3 -3.60 4.86 1.86
N LEU A 4 -2.39 4.78 1.33
CA LEU A 4 -1.31 5.66 1.73
C LEU A 4 -1.40 7.00 1.00
N GLU A 5 -1.14 8.08 1.73
CA GLU A 5 -0.87 9.38 1.12
C GLU A 5 0.47 9.36 0.36
N GLN A 6 0.69 10.35 -0.49
CA GLN A 6 1.97 10.54 -1.19
C GLN A 6 3.17 10.64 -0.24
N THR A 7 2.93 11.06 1.01
CA THR A 7 3.94 11.14 2.08
C THR A 7 4.27 9.79 2.72
N GLY A 8 3.59 8.70 2.32
CA GLY A 8 3.71 7.38 2.94
C GLY A 8 2.93 7.24 4.25
N ARG A 9 2.15 8.25 4.65
CA ARG A 9 1.32 8.19 5.86
C ARG A 9 0.00 7.48 5.59
N LEU A 10 -0.48 6.74 6.59
CA LEU A 10 -1.81 6.17 6.62
C LEU A 10 -2.66 6.91 7.66
N LYS A 11 -3.43 7.90 7.18
CA LYS A 11 -4.39 8.63 8.00
C LYS A 11 -5.58 7.75 8.41
N GLN A 12 -6.28 8.15 9.46
CA GLN A 12 -7.38 7.38 10.01
C GLN A 12 -8.55 7.24 9.02
N GLU A 13 -8.87 8.30 8.28
CA GLU A 13 -9.91 8.31 7.25
C GLU A 13 -9.61 7.40 6.05
N ASN A 14 -8.34 7.05 5.83
CA ASN A 14 -7.91 6.20 4.72
C ASN A 14 -7.79 4.72 5.12
N VAL A 15 -8.14 4.35 6.35
CA VAL A 15 -8.13 2.97 6.83
C VAL A 15 -9.30 2.21 6.20
N LEU A 16 -8.98 1.18 5.44
CA LEU A 16 -9.97 0.30 4.79
C LEU A 16 -10.32 -0.90 5.68
N PHE A 17 -9.31 -1.48 6.32
CA PHE A 17 -9.47 -2.64 7.20
C PHE A 17 -8.66 -2.40 8.48
N ALA A 18 -9.34 -2.41 9.63
CA ALA A 18 -8.72 -2.21 10.94
C ALA A 18 -8.60 -3.51 11.72
N ASN A 19 -7.67 -3.56 12.69
CA ASN A 19 -7.53 -4.64 13.68
C ASN A 19 -7.53 -6.04 13.06
N LEU A 20 -6.73 -6.23 12.01
CA LEU A 20 -6.65 -7.51 11.30
C LEU A 20 -5.89 -8.53 12.13
N GLU A 21 -6.54 -9.66 12.42
CA GLU A 21 -5.90 -10.88 12.87
C GLU A 21 -5.25 -11.56 11.65
N LEU A 22 -3.91 -11.63 11.61
CA LEU A 22 -3.18 -12.16 10.46
C LEU A 22 -3.30 -13.68 10.33
N GLU A 23 -3.48 -14.40 11.44
CA GLU A 23 -3.52 -15.87 11.46
C GLU A 23 -4.90 -16.42 11.12
N ASP A 24 -5.96 -15.67 11.38
CA ASP A 24 -7.32 -16.09 11.02
C ASP A 24 -7.67 -15.60 9.62
N ARG A 25 -7.30 -16.38 8.60
CA ARG A 25 -7.67 -16.14 7.19
C ARG A 25 -9.13 -16.46 6.86
N LYS A 26 -9.84 -17.19 7.74
CA LYS A 26 -11.20 -17.67 7.49
C LYS A 26 -12.27 -16.66 7.88
N THR A 27 -11.95 -15.73 8.77
CA THR A 27 -12.87 -14.64 9.12
C THR A 27 -13.14 -13.76 7.90
N ARG A 28 -14.42 -13.66 7.55
CA ARG A 28 -14.89 -12.75 6.49
C ARG A 28 -14.86 -11.33 7.01
N LEU A 29 -14.09 -10.48 6.34
CA LEU A 29 -14.06 -9.05 6.61
C LEU A 29 -15.14 -8.34 5.78
N PRO A 30 -15.69 -7.21 6.25
CA PRO A 30 -16.53 -6.38 5.39
C PRO A 30 -15.72 -5.89 4.18
N GLU A 31 -16.39 -5.73 3.05
CA GLU A 31 -15.80 -5.08 1.87
C GLU A 31 -15.45 -3.63 2.18
N ALA A 32 -14.43 -3.11 1.50
CA ALA A 32 -14.01 -1.72 1.65
C ALA A 32 -13.87 -1.06 0.28
N THR A 33 -14.47 0.12 0.12
CA THR A 33 -14.44 0.90 -1.12
C THR A 33 -13.67 2.19 -0.91
N PHE A 34 -12.88 2.60 -1.90
CA PHE A 34 -12.19 3.89 -1.91
C PHE A 34 -12.15 4.50 -3.30
N ASP A 35 -11.95 5.81 -3.36
CA ASP A 35 -11.83 6.55 -4.60
C ASP A 35 -10.39 6.45 -5.16
N PHE A 36 -10.28 5.98 -6.40
CA PHE A 36 -9.04 5.74 -7.13
C PHE A 36 -8.91 6.70 -8.30
N TYR A 37 -7.90 7.56 -8.23
CA TYR A 37 -7.58 8.56 -9.27
C TYR A 37 -6.33 8.18 -10.09
N ALA A 38 -5.35 7.60 -9.42
CA ALA A 38 -4.02 7.34 -9.95
C ALA A 38 -3.37 6.22 -9.14
N PRO A 39 -2.29 5.59 -9.63
CA PRO A 39 -1.57 4.57 -8.87
C PRO A 39 -1.28 4.98 -7.43
N VAL A 40 -1.68 4.14 -6.47
CA VAL A 40 -1.54 4.37 -5.03
C VAL A 40 -1.01 3.12 -4.34
N PHE A 41 -0.37 3.33 -3.19
CA PHE A 41 0.00 2.24 -2.31
C PHE A 41 -1.09 2.00 -1.27
N LEU A 42 -1.33 0.73 -0.95
CA LEU A 42 -2.03 0.32 0.24
C LEU A 42 -0.99 -0.20 1.24
N GLY A 43 -1.12 0.18 2.50
CA GLY A 43 -0.16 -0.21 3.52
C GLY A 43 -0.79 -0.40 4.89
N PHE A 44 0.06 -0.62 5.88
CA PHE A 44 -0.32 -0.78 7.27
C PHE A 44 0.63 -0.01 8.20
N ARG A 45 0.13 0.30 9.39
CA ARG A 45 0.93 0.86 10.48
C ARG A 45 1.31 -0.28 11.43
N GLN A 46 2.58 -0.37 11.80
CA GLN A 46 3.05 -1.30 12.85
C GLN A 46 2.66 -0.80 14.26
N LEU A 47 2.57 0.52 14.43
CA LEU A 47 2.11 1.16 15.67
C LEU A 47 0.85 1.97 15.37
N ASN A 48 -0.15 1.95 16.25
CA ASN A 48 -1.41 2.69 16.06
C ASN A 48 -1.25 4.19 16.35
N VAL A 49 -0.29 4.84 15.68
CA VAL A 49 0.04 6.25 15.81
C VAL A 49 0.34 6.82 14.44
N GLU A 50 -0.39 7.86 14.03
CA GLU A 50 -0.34 8.43 12.68
C GLU A 50 0.98 9.13 12.31
N ARG A 51 1.72 9.65 13.32
CA ARG A 51 2.99 10.36 13.08
C ARG A 51 4.11 9.48 12.51
N TRP A 52 3.96 8.15 12.58
CA TRP A 52 4.93 7.19 12.04
C TRP A 52 4.58 6.79 10.61
N PRO A 53 5.57 6.66 9.70
CA PRO A 53 5.32 6.24 8.34
C PRO A 53 4.74 4.82 8.30
N ALA A 54 3.76 4.60 7.41
CA ALA A 54 3.21 3.27 7.18
C ALA A 54 4.15 2.47 6.27
N SER A 55 4.09 1.14 6.35
CA SER A 55 4.78 0.25 5.42
C SER A 55 3.86 -0.05 4.22
N PRO A 56 4.30 0.23 2.97
CA PRO A 56 3.59 -0.23 1.78
C PRO A 56 3.50 -1.76 1.77
N LEU A 57 2.35 -2.28 1.39
CA LEU A 57 2.11 -3.73 1.27
C LEU A 57 1.60 -4.09 -0.12
N TYR A 58 0.68 -3.30 -0.67
CA TYR A 58 0.19 -3.49 -2.03
C TYR A 58 0.33 -2.21 -2.84
N ARG A 59 0.32 -2.38 -4.16
CA ARG A 59 0.16 -1.28 -5.12
C ARG A 59 -1.08 -1.52 -5.95
N ILE A 60 -1.93 -0.50 -6.05
CA ILE A 60 -3.06 -0.46 -6.98
C ILE A 60 -2.68 0.41 -8.18
N THR A 61 -2.90 -0.11 -9.38
CA THR A 61 -2.62 0.58 -10.65
C THR A 61 -3.73 0.33 -11.66
N PHE A 62 -3.84 1.16 -12.68
CA PHE A 62 -4.55 0.75 -13.90
C PHE A 62 -3.82 -0.45 -14.53
N ALA A 63 -4.56 -1.35 -15.17
CA ALA A 63 -3.97 -2.42 -15.97
C ALA A 63 -3.27 -1.88 -17.21
N HIS A 64 -3.92 -0.94 -17.91
CA HIS A 64 -3.36 -0.27 -19.06
C HIS A 64 -3.15 1.22 -18.74
N PRO A 65 -1.96 1.79 -18.95
CA PRO A 65 -1.69 3.20 -18.64
C PRO A 65 -2.64 4.19 -19.31
N GLN A 66 -3.18 3.84 -20.47
CA GLN A 66 -4.15 4.64 -21.21
C GLN A 66 -5.49 4.83 -20.48
N ASP A 67 -5.87 3.89 -19.60
CA ASP A 67 -7.14 3.94 -18.85
C ASP A 67 -7.17 5.13 -17.88
N ALA A 68 -6.00 5.58 -17.41
CA ALA A 68 -5.89 6.77 -16.58
C ALA A 68 -6.40 8.05 -17.25
N ARG A 69 -6.46 8.08 -18.58
CA ARG A 69 -6.93 9.25 -19.37
C ARG A 69 -8.31 9.05 -19.97
N SER A 70 -8.72 7.81 -20.23
CA SER A 70 -9.96 7.50 -20.93
C SER A 70 -11.14 7.24 -19.99
N LYS A 71 -10.89 6.92 -18.72
CA LYS A 71 -11.93 6.63 -17.73
C LYS A 71 -12.44 7.89 -17.04
N ALA A 72 -13.72 7.88 -16.69
CA ALA A 72 -14.33 8.90 -15.84
C ALA A 72 -13.88 8.69 -14.38
N LEU A 73 -12.97 9.54 -13.90
CA LEU A 73 -12.40 9.46 -12.56
C LEU A 73 -13.20 10.31 -11.54
N PRO A 74 -13.18 9.96 -10.24
CA PRO A 74 -12.54 8.76 -9.67
C PRO A 74 -13.27 7.48 -10.03
N LEU A 75 -12.51 6.39 -10.11
CA LEU A 75 -13.10 5.05 -10.02
C LEU A 75 -13.32 4.71 -8.55
N LYS A 76 -14.44 4.08 -8.22
CA LYS A 76 -14.69 3.47 -6.92
C LYS A 76 -14.20 2.04 -6.98
N VAL A 77 -13.14 1.73 -6.23
CA VAL A 77 -12.56 0.38 -6.17
C VAL A 77 -12.98 -0.27 -4.87
N THR A 78 -13.68 -1.40 -4.98
CA THR A 78 -14.10 -2.22 -3.84
C THR A 78 -13.16 -3.40 -3.70
N LEU A 79 -12.62 -3.58 -2.48
CA LEU A 79 -11.74 -4.67 -2.12
C LEU A 79 -12.44 -5.62 -1.17
N GLU A 80 -12.15 -6.91 -1.33
CA GLU A 80 -12.53 -7.93 -0.37
C GLU A 80 -11.33 -8.79 0.03
N ARG A 81 -11.47 -9.47 1.17
CA ARG A 81 -10.48 -10.46 1.59
C ARG A 81 -10.49 -11.64 0.63
N SER A 82 -9.32 -12.08 0.19
CA SER A 82 -9.21 -13.31 -0.57
C SER A 82 -9.51 -14.51 0.32
N THR A 83 -10.32 -15.44 -0.18
CA THR A 83 -10.56 -16.75 0.44
C THR A 83 -9.81 -17.87 -0.28
N ASP A 84 -9.08 -17.54 -1.35
CA ASP A 84 -8.28 -18.51 -2.10
C ASP A 84 -6.91 -18.64 -1.42
N GLU A 85 -6.60 -19.83 -0.94
CA GLU A 85 -5.34 -20.13 -0.27
C GLU A 85 -4.16 -20.27 -1.26
N ASN A 86 -4.44 -20.35 -2.56
CA ASN A 86 -3.42 -20.50 -3.60
C ASN A 86 -2.90 -19.17 -4.15
N VAL A 87 -3.43 -18.03 -3.68
CA VAL A 87 -2.95 -16.71 -4.08
C VAL A 87 -2.09 -16.09 -2.99
N ASP A 88 -1.01 -15.43 -3.40
CA ASP A 88 -0.10 -14.71 -2.48
C ASP A 88 -0.71 -13.40 -1.92
N LEU A 89 -1.94 -13.06 -2.31
CA LEU A 89 -2.62 -11.83 -1.92
C LEU A 89 -3.72 -12.12 -0.88
N ASP A 90 -3.63 -11.47 0.28
CA ASP A 90 -4.70 -11.53 1.29
C ASP A 90 -5.97 -10.76 0.86
N PHE A 91 -5.89 -9.90 -0.15
CA PHE A 91 -6.99 -9.09 -0.68
C PHE A 91 -7.06 -9.18 -2.21
N LYS A 92 -8.24 -8.93 -2.77
CA LYS A 92 -8.46 -8.84 -4.21
C LYS A 92 -9.46 -7.72 -4.54
N VAL A 93 -9.41 -7.26 -5.79
CA VAL A 93 -10.40 -6.32 -6.32
C VAL A 93 -11.70 -7.07 -6.58
N LEU A 94 -12.77 -6.70 -5.88
CA LEU A 94 -14.10 -7.27 -6.03
C LEU A 94 -14.85 -6.58 -7.17
N ASP A 95 -14.90 -5.25 -7.13
CA ASP A 95 -15.64 -4.45 -8.12
C ASP A 95 -14.95 -3.11 -8.38
N VAL A 96 -15.20 -2.56 -9.56
CA VAL A 96 -14.77 -1.22 -9.95
C VAL A 96 -15.92 -0.52 -10.66
N SER A 97 -16.36 0.62 -10.14
CA SER A 97 -17.36 1.47 -10.80
C SER A 97 -16.82 2.88 -11.06
N ASP A 98 -17.43 3.64 -11.95
CA ASP A 98 -17.16 5.08 -12.05
C ASP A 98 -18.03 5.90 -11.07
N ALA A 99 -17.86 7.23 -11.07
CA ALA A 99 -18.61 8.15 -10.22
C ALA A 99 -20.12 8.19 -10.52
N ALA A 100 -20.55 7.76 -11.72
CA ALA A 100 -21.96 7.63 -12.08
C ALA A 100 -22.55 6.26 -11.70
N GLY A 101 -21.73 5.37 -11.11
CA GLY A 101 -22.12 4.02 -10.73
C GLY A 101 -22.07 3.02 -11.87
N ASN A 102 -21.49 3.38 -13.03
CA ASN A 102 -21.33 2.42 -14.12
C ASN A 102 -20.18 1.47 -13.80
N GLN A 103 -20.49 0.18 -13.80
CA GLN A 103 -19.51 -0.87 -13.60
C GLN A 103 -18.46 -0.85 -14.72
N GLN A 104 -17.19 -0.96 -14.34
CA GLN A 104 -16.06 -1.04 -15.24
C GLN A 104 -15.67 -2.49 -15.50
N PRO A 105 -14.99 -2.78 -16.62
CA PRO A 105 -14.52 -4.13 -16.91
C PRO A 105 -13.63 -4.68 -15.78
N SER A 106 -13.82 -5.96 -15.46
CA SER A 106 -12.95 -6.68 -14.53
C SER A 106 -11.49 -6.57 -14.96
N GLY A 107 -10.60 -6.28 -14.01
CA GLY A 107 -9.17 -6.14 -14.29
C GLY A 107 -8.75 -4.78 -14.88
N VAL A 108 -9.65 -3.79 -14.97
CA VAL A 108 -9.25 -2.40 -15.30
C VAL A 108 -8.26 -1.82 -14.27
N VAL A 109 -8.39 -2.26 -13.01
CA VAL A 109 -7.46 -1.98 -11.91
C VAL A 109 -6.82 -3.29 -11.47
N LEU A 110 -5.52 -3.25 -11.20
CA LEU A 110 -4.74 -4.36 -10.69
C LEU A 110 -4.27 -4.06 -9.28
N LEU A 111 -4.39 -5.05 -8.39
CA LEU A 111 -3.76 -5.08 -7.08
C LEU A 111 -2.55 -6.02 -7.16
N LYS A 112 -1.37 -5.52 -6.76
CA LYS A 112 -0.13 -6.31 -6.72
C LYS A 112 0.51 -6.23 -5.34
N LEU A 113 1.08 -7.34 -4.87
CA LEU A 113 1.93 -7.34 -3.68
C LEU A 113 3.19 -6.54 -3.98
N GLN A 114 3.53 -5.63 -3.08
CA GLN A 114 4.79 -4.91 -3.15
C GLN A 114 5.88 -5.76 -2.47
N THR A 115 6.67 -6.48 -3.25
CA THR A 115 7.79 -7.30 -2.74
C THR A 115 9.11 -6.54 -2.65
N LEU A 116 9.24 -5.42 -3.37
CA LEU A 116 10.44 -4.57 -3.34
C LEU A 116 10.27 -3.46 -2.29
N LYS A 117 11.04 -3.56 -1.20
CA LYS A 117 11.46 -2.39 -0.43
C LYS A 117 12.44 -1.59 -1.29
N ASP A 118 11.87 -0.72 -2.11
CA ASP A 118 12.59 0.31 -2.86
C ASP A 118 13.56 -0.20 -3.93
N GLU A 119 13.85 0.65 -4.91
CA GLU A 119 14.93 0.42 -5.89
C GLU A 119 16.33 0.43 -5.23
N TYR A 120 16.37 0.71 -3.92
CA TYR A 120 17.56 0.73 -3.07
C TYR A 120 17.65 -0.43 -2.07
N GLY A 121 16.73 -1.41 -2.08
CA GLY A 121 17.00 -2.77 -1.60
C GLY A 121 17.72 -2.93 -0.24
N TYR A 122 17.50 -2.06 0.75
CA TYR A 122 18.06 -2.27 2.09
C TYR A 122 17.01 -2.94 2.97
N TRP A 123 17.04 -4.27 2.99
CA TRP A 123 16.57 -5.00 4.16
C TRP A 123 17.59 -4.78 5.29
N LEU A 124 17.08 -4.33 6.43
CA LEU A 124 17.78 -4.10 7.70
C LEU A 124 18.41 -5.39 8.23
N ASP A 125 19.57 -5.78 7.69
CA ASP A 125 20.42 -6.79 8.34
C ASP A 125 21.92 -6.57 8.11
N THR A 126 22.35 -5.32 7.90
CA THR A 126 23.75 -4.97 8.07
C THR A 126 23.86 -4.00 9.25
N GLY A 127 24.19 -4.56 10.41
CA GLY A 127 24.58 -3.80 11.59
C GLY A 127 25.84 -2.97 11.31
N ILE A 128 25.68 -1.81 10.70
CA ILE A 128 26.79 -0.88 10.49
C ILE A 128 26.84 0.05 11.70
N PHE A 129 27.73 -0.30 12.62
CA PHE A 129 28.20 0.56 13.70
C PHE A 129 29.29 1.49 13.13
N SER A 130 29.01 2.79 13.04
CA SER A 130 30.02 3.77 12.64
C SER A 130 30.81 4.26 13.86
N ILE A 131 32.04 3.75 14.06
CA ILE A 131 33.04 4.45 14.88
C ILE A 131 33.60 5.59 14.03
N SER A 132 33.18 6.81 14.32
CA SER A 132 33.94 7.98 13.91
C SER A 132 35.15 8.10 14.83
N ALA A 133 36.30 7.60 14.37
CA ALA A 133 37.57 7.99 14.97
C ALA A 133 37.72 9.50 14.75
N ARG A 134 37.66 10.27 15.83
CA ARG A 134 37.94 11.70 15.82
C ARG A 134 39.43 11.85 15.53
N THR A 135 39.79 12.19 14.30
CA THR A 135 41.14 12.71 14.02
C THR A 135 41.23 14.05 14.72
N GLY A 136 41.94 14.07 15.84
CA GLY A 136 42.26 15.30 16.56
C GLY A 136 43.12 16.19 15.67
N ASP A 137 42.53 17.30 15.26
CA ASP A 137 43.21 18.51 14.82
C ASP A 137 43.94 19.09 16.05
N THR A 138 45.26 19.30 16.08
CA THR A 138 46.05 20.54 15.80
C THR A 138 47.27 20.52 16.76
N PRO A 139 48.28 21.45 16.74
CA PRO A 139 48.65 22.48 15.76
C PRO A 139 50.18 22.61 15.47
N ARG A 140 50.46 23.57 14.58
CA ARG A 140 51.70 24.28 14.19
C ARG A 140 52.91 24.28 15.14
N HIS A 141 54.10 24.29 14.53
CA HIS A 141 55.15 25.29 14.79
C HIS A 141 55.83 25.70 13.48
#